data_AF-A0AAV2PZU9-F1
#
_entry.id   AF-A0AAV2PZU9-F1
#
_cell.length_a   1.000
_cell.length_b   1.000
_cell.length_c   1.000
_cell.angle_alpha   90.00
_cell.angle_beta   90.00
_cell.angle_gamma   90.00
#
_symmetry.space_group_name_H-M   'P 1'
#
loop_
_entity.id
_entity.type
_entity.pdbx_description
1 polymer ?
#
loop_
_entity_poly.entity_id
_entity_poly.type
_entity_poly.pdbx_seq_one_letter_code
_entity_poly.pdbx_strand_id
1 'polypeptide(L)'
;MEGNIVVKEVNILVTAEDIQDRRDQVLSRYTQFRADAKLKRDKLEESRHFLYFKRDADELESWIHEKLQVASDESYKDPTNLQAKIQKNQAFEAEVADHSNAIVKLDNTGSEMIARQHFASDIIRQKLDELHRLWELLLSRLAQLDC
;
A
#
# COMPACT_ATOMS: atom_id res chain seq x y z
N MET A 1 22.67 -14.92 -29.58
CA MET A 1 22.39 -16.23 -28.93
C MET A 1 21.09 -16.73 -29.53
N GLU A 2 21.20 -17.61 -30.51
CA GLU A 2 20.07 -18.12 -31.29
C GLU A 2 19.22 -19.05 -30.41
N GLY A 3 17.95 -18.72 -30.25
CA GLY A 3 16.99 -19.59 -29.55
C GLY A 3 16.76 -20.83 -30.38
N ASN A 4 17.25 -21.98 -29.90
CA ASN A 4 17.07 -23.26 -30.55
C ASN A 4 15.57 -23.63 -30.55
N ILE A 5 14.90 -23.48 -31.70
CA ILE A 5 13.50 -23.87 -31.87
C ILE A 5 13.47 -25.40 -31.96
N VAL A 6 13.14 -26.05 -30.85
CA VAL A 6 12.89 -27.50 -30.84
C VAL A 6 11.57 -27.74 -31.57
N VAL A 7 11.67 -28.12 -32.85
CA VAL A 7 10.55 -28.62 -33.64
C VAL A 7 10.11 -29.94 -33.01
N LYS A 8 9.00 -29.93 -32.27
CA LYS A 8 8.41 -31.16 -31.73
C LYS A 8 7.80 -31.93 -32.89
N GLU A 9 8.37 -33.09 -33.22
CA GLU A 9 7.76 -34.08 -34.10
C GLU A 9 6.30 -34.33 -33.66
N VAL A 10 5.37 -34.14 -34.59
CA VAL A 10 3.96 -34.44 -34.37
C VAL A 10 3.78 -35.93 -34.63
N ASN A 11 3.91 -36.74 -33.58
CA ASN A 11 3.59 -38.16 -33.66
C ASN A 11 2.13 -38.33 -34.06
N ILE A 12 1.88 -39.09 -35.12
CA ILE A 12 0.53 -39.51 -35.51
C ILE A 12 -0.01 -40.35 -34.35
N LEU A 13 -1.14 -39.93 -33.77
CA LEU A 13 -1.80 -40.67 -32.68
C LEU A 13 -2.51 -41.87 -33.28
N VAL A 14 -1.86 -43.04 -33.28
CA VAL A 14 -2.37 -44.25 -33.97
C VAL A 14 -3.08 -45.18 -33.00
N THR A 15 -2.63 -45.24 -31.74
CA THR A 15 -3.19 -46.13 -30.72
C THR A 15 -4.02 -45.38 -29.69
N ALA A 16 -4.90 -46.09 -28.99
CA ALA A 16 -5.64 -45.54 -27.86
C ALA A 16 -4.70 -45.06 -26.73
N GLU A 17 -3.55 -45.72 -26.57
CA GLU A 17 -2.50 -45.35 -25.63
C GLU A 17 -1.85 -44.02 -26.01
N ASP A 18 -1.48 -43.81 -27.28
CA ASP A 18 -0.93 -42.52 -27.76
C ASP A 18 -1.89 -41.35 -27.49
N ILE A 19 -3.20 -41.58 -27.69
CA ILE A 19 -4.24 -40.58 -27.44
C ILE A 19 -4.36 -40.29 -25.94
N GLN A 20 -4.29 -41.31 -25.09
CA GLN A 20 -4.34 -41.15 -23.63
C GLN A 20 -3.11 -40.39 -23.12
N ASP A 21 -1.91 -40.78 -23.54
CA ASP A 21 -0.67 -40.10 -23.17
C ASP A 21 -0.68 -38.64 -23.59
N ARG A 22 -1.15 -38.34 -24.81
CA ARG A 22 -1.26 -36.96 -25.27
C ARG A 22 -2.27 -36.17 -24.46
N ARG A 23 -3.43 -36.75 -24.14
CA ARG A 23 -4.44 -36.14 -23.28
C ARG A 23 -3.85 -35.82 -21.90
N ASP A 24 -3.15 -36.75 -21.28
CA ASP A 24 -2.59 -36.58 -19.94
C ASP A 24 -1.49 -35.52 -19.92
N GLN A 25 -0.64 -35.46 -20.96
CA GLN A 25 0.32 -34.38 -21.13
C GLN A 25 -0.36 -33.01 -21.26
N VAL A 26 -1.45 -32.91 -22.04
CA VAL A 26 -2.18 -31.65 -22.21
C VAL A 26 -2.85 -31.23 -20.90
N LEU A 27 -3.50 -32.15 -20.19
CA LEU A 27 -4.12 -31.87 -18.90
C LEU A 27 -3.08 -31.46 -17.85
N SER A 28 -1.95 -32.15 -17.79
CA SER A 28 -0.83 -31.81 -16.91
C SER A 28 -0.30 -30.40 -17.19
N ARG A 29 -0.03 -30.07 -18.47
CA ARG A 29 0.41 -28.70 -18.84
C ARG A 29 -0.64 -27.64 -18.51
N TYR A 30 -1.91 -27.94 -18.73
CA TYR A 30 -2.99 -27.01 -18.42
C TYR A 30 -3.10 -26.73 -16.91
N THR A 31 -2.99 -27.77 -16.08
CA THR A 31 -3.02 -27.62 -14.61
C THR A 31 -1.83 -26.82 -14.10
N GLN A 32 -0.62 -27.08 -14.61
CA GLN A 32 0.58 -26.29 -14.29
C GLN A 32 0.41 -24.83 -14.69
N PHE A 33 0.01 -24.57 -15.95
CA PHE A 33 -0.23 -23.22 -16.43
C PHE A 33 -1.27 -22.46 -15.58
N ARG A 34 -2.37 -23.14 -15.19
CA ARG A 34 -3.39 -22.54 -14.33
C ARG A 34 -2.84 -22.19 -12.95
N ALA A 35 -1.99 -23.04 -12.37
CA ALA A 35 -1.33 -22.77 -11.09
C ALA A 35 -0.38 -21.57 -11.19
N ASP A 36 0.45 -21.51 -12.22
CA ASP A 36 1.39 -20.41 -12.47
C ASP A 36 0.66 -19.09 -12.71
N ALA A 37 -0.42 -19.11 -13.50
CA ALA A 37 -1.25 -17.94 -13.76
C ALA A 37 -1.91 -17.42 -12.47
N LYS A 38 -2.41 -18.33 -11.61
CA LYS A 38 -2.96 -17.97 -10.31
C LYS A 38 -1.90 -17.33 -9.42
N LEU A 39 -0.73 -17.97 -9.28
CA LEU A 39 0.38 -17.44 -8.49
C LEU A 39 0.82 -16.04 -8.97
N LYS A 40 0.91 -15.84 -10.29
CA LYS A 40 1.25 -14.55 -10.86
C LYS A 40 0.20 -13.49 -10.53
N ARG A 41 -1.09 -13.82 -10.64
CA ARG A 41 -2.18 -12.92 -10.27
C ARG A 41 -2.09 -12.55 -8.79
N ASP A 42 -1.91 -13.53 -7.91
CA ASP A 42 -1.88 -13.30 -6.47
C ASP A 42 -0.69 -12.37 -6.09
N LYS A 43 0.49 -12.56 -6.69
CA LYS A 43 1.65 -11.64 -6.53
C LYS A 43 1.39 -10.22 -7.05
N LEU A 44 0.66 -10.08 -8.14
CA LEU A 44 0.29 -8.77 -8.69
C LEU A 44 -0.68 -8.04 -7.77
N GLU A 45 -1.64 -8.75 -7.17
CA GLU A 45 -2.55 -8.17 -6.18
C GLU A 45 -1.82 -7.74 -4.90
N GLU A 46 -0.88 -8.55 -4.40
CA GLU A 46 0.00 -8.16 -3.29
C GLU A 46 0.80 -6.88 -3.60
N SER A 47 1.43 -6.84 -4.78
CA SER A 47 2.17 -5.66 -5.25
C SER A 47 1.27 -4.43 -5.36
N ARG A 48 0.05 -4.61 -5.89
CA ARG A 48 -0.94 -3.54 -6.02
C ARG A 48 -1.34 -3.00 -4.63
N HIS A 49 -1.66 -3.87 -3.68
CA HIS A 49 -2.01 -3.47 -2.32
C HIS A 49 -0.87 -2.70 -1.65
N PHE A 50 0.37 -3.15 -1.84
CA PHE A 50 1.52 -2.45 -1.29
C PHE A 50 1.72 -1.04 -1.87
N LEU A 51 1.46 -0.87 -3.17
CA LEU A 51 1.53 0.45 -3.80
C LEU A 51 0.44 1.40 -3.29
N TYR A 52 -0.77 0.91 -3.01
CA TYR A 52 -1.82 1.72 -2.39
C TYR A 52 -1.44 2.13 -0.97
N PHE A 53 -0.98 1.18 -0.14
CA PHE A 53 -0.47 1.48 1.19
C PHE A 53 0.62 2.57 1.16
N LYS A 54 1.60 2.43 0.25
CA LYS A 54 2.69 3.39 0.13
C LYS A 54 2.19 4.79 -0.25
N ARG A 55 1.30 4.89 -1.24
CA ARG A 55 0.71 6.16 -1.65
C ARG A 55 0.02 6.85 -0.48
N ASP A 56 -0.85 6.12 0.22
CA ASP A 56 -1.64 6.68 1.32
C ASP A 56 -0.73 7.08 2.49
N ALA A 57 0.34 6.33 2.73
CA ALA A 57 1.36 6.66 3.72
C ALA A 57 2.18 7.92 3.34
N ASP A 58 2.57 8.05 2.08
CA ASP A 58 3.30 9.22 1.58
C ASP A 58 2.43 10.48 1.59
N GLU A 59 1.12 10.35 1.31
CA GLU A 59 0.15 11.45 1.41
C GLU A 59 0.01 11.95 2.86
N LEU A 60 -0.15 11.02 3.81
CA LEU A 60 -0.22 11.38 5.23
C LEU A 60 1.10 12.02 5.71
N GLU A 61 2.25 11.48 5.33
CA GLU A 61 3.56 12.04 5.70
C GLU A 61 3.72 13.47 5.17
N SER A 62 3.37 13.70 3.90
CA SER A 62 3.43 15.03 3.30
C SER A 62 2.56 16.03 4.05
N TRP A 63 1.35 15.64 4.42
CA TRP A 63 0.45 16.48 5.20
C TRP A 63 1.03 16.79 6.58
N ILE A 64 1.61 15.79 7.28
CA ILE A 64 2.22 16.01 8.59
C ILE A 64 3.37 17.01 8.49
N HIS A 65 4.25 16.88 7.49
CA HIS A 65 5.34 17.82 7.25
C HIS A 65 4.84 19.24 6.96
N GLU A 66 3.80 19.37 6.14
CA GLU A 66 3.17 20.68 5.88
C GLU A 66 2.66 21.31 7.19
N LYS A 67 1.95 20.56 8.03
CA LYS A 67 1.45 21.07 9.31
C LYS A 67 2.55 21.40 10.31
N LEU A 68 3.62 20.61 10.36
CA LEU A 68 4.79 20.92 11.19
C LEU A 68 5.49 22.22 10.75
N GLN A 69 5.56 22.47 9.45
CA GLN A 69 6.10 23.71 8.91
C GLN A 69 5.20 24.90 9.30
N VAL A 70 3.88 24.79 9.12
CA VAL A 70 2.92 25.83 9.52
C VAL A 70 2.96 26.10 11.02
N ALA A 71 3.07 25.06 11.85
CA ALA A 71 3.20 25.21 13.30
C ALA A 71 4.51 25.90 13.72
N SER A 72 5.55 25.83 12.89
CA SER A 72 6.84 26.49 13.15
C SER A 72 6.85 27.95 12.67
N ASP A 73 5.93 28.33 11.77
CA ASP A 73 5.83 29.69 11.23
C ASP A 73 4.88 30.53 12.10
N GLU A 74 5.47 31.30 13.03
CA GLU A 74 4.79 32.25 13.93
C GLU A 74 3.94 33.32 13.20
N SER A 75 4.04 33.41 11.86
CA SER A 75 3.29 34.36 11.03
C SER A 75 1.76 34.17 11.06
N TYR A 76 1.21 33.10 11.65
CA TYR A 76 -0.25 32.89 11.68
C TYR A 76 -0.97 33.70 12.78
N LYS A 77 -0.23 34.37 13.67
CA LYS A 77 -0.75 34.96 14.91
C LYS A 77 -1.61 36.23 14.78
N ASP A 78 -1.82 36.77 13.57
CA ASP A 78 -2.60 38.00 13.41
C ASP A 78 -3.91 37.83 12.60
N PRO A 79 -5.02 37.57 13.31
CA PRO A 79 -6.32 38.05 12.83
C PRO A 79 -7.11 38.72 13.97
N THR A 80 -7.33 40.02 13.84
CA THR A 80 -8.06 40.88 14.79
C THR A 80 -9.56 40.55 14.94
N ASN A 81 -10.09 39.52 14.26
CA ASN A 81 -11.51 39.15 14.27
C ASN A 81 -11.77 37.79 14.96
N LEU A 82 -12.48 37.79 16.09
CA LEU A 82 -12.83 36.62 16.89
C LEU A 82 -13.62 35.56 16.10
N GLN A 83 -14.51 35.98 15.19
CA GLN A 83 -15.29 35.04 14.38
C GLN A 83 -14.42 34.29 13.36
N ALA A 84 -13.39 34.97 12.83
CA ALA A 84 -12.39 34.34 11.98
C ALA A 84 -11.53 33.33 12.76
N LYS A 85 -11.25 33.57 14.05
CA LYS A 85 -10.58 32.58 14.92
C LYS A 85 -11.39 31.29 15.06
N ILE A 86 -12.69 31.39 15.34
CA ILE A 86 -13.55 30.21 15.55
C ILE A 86 -13.63 29.34 14.30
N GLN A 87 -13.88 29.94 13.13
CA GLN A 87 -13.97 29.18 11.88
C GLN A 87 -12.65 28.50 11.51
N LYS A 88 -11.51 29.18 11.69
CA LYS A 88 -10.19 28.61 11.42
C LYS A 88 -9.88 27.44 12.36
N ASN A 89 -10.23 27.57 13.64
CA ASN A 89 -10.02 26.53 14.64
C ASN A 89 -10.88 25.29 14.33
N GLN A 90 -12.17 25.46 14.00
CA GLN A 90 -13.04 24.34 13.58
C GLN A 90 -12.55 23.63 12.31
N ALA A 91 -12.08 24.39 11.31
CA ALA A 91 -11.51 23.80 10.10
C ALA A 91 -10.25 22.98 10.41
N PHE A 92 -9.40 23.50 11.30
CA PHE A 92 -8.19 22.82 11.74
C PHE A 92 -8.50 21.53 12.53
N GLU A 93 -9.45 21.57 13.46
CA GLU A 93 -9.89 20.39 14.21
C GLU A 93 -10.47 19.31 13.28
N ALA A 94 -11.27 19.71 12.28
CA ALA A 94 -11.80 18.79 11.28
C ALA A 94 -10.68 18.15 10.45
N GLU A 95 -9.70 18.94 10.00
CA GLU A 95 -8.53 18.43 9.29
C GLU A 95 -7.73 17.43 10.15
N VAL A 96 -7.47 17.74 11.42
CA VAL A 96 -6.77 16.83 12.35
C VAL A 96 -7.56 15.54 12.54
N ALA A 97 -8.89 15.61 12.68
CA ALA A 97 -9.74 14.43 12.82
C ALA A 97 -9.70 13.53 11.58
N ASP A 98 -9.74 14.11 10.37
CA ASP A 98 -9.66 13.35 9.12
C ASP A 98 -8.31 12.61 8.98
N HIS A 99 -7.21 13.26 9.34
CA HIS A 99 -5.87 12.65 9.27
C HIS A 99 -5.63 11.65 10.40
N SER A 100 -6.26 11.85 11.56
CA SER A 100 -6.29 10.84 12.63
C SER A 100 -7.03 9.58 12.17
N ASN A 101 -8.06 9.69 11.32
CA ASN A 101 -8.69 8.53 10.71
C ASN A 101 -7.80 7.87 9.66
N ALA A 102 -7.01 8.66 8.92
CA ALA A 102 -6.08 8.14 7.92
C ALA A 102 -4.98 7.27 8.54
N ILE A 103 -4.36 7.70 9.66
CA ILE A 103 -3.34 6.91 10.34
C ILE A 103 -3.90 5.58 10.87
N VAL A 104 -5.11 5.58 11.44
CA VAL A 104 -5.80 4.36 11.89
C VAL A 104 -6.09 3.41 10.73
N LYS A 105 -6.49 3.93 9.56
CA LYS A 105 -6.69 3.10 8.36
C LYS A 105 -5.38 2.49 7.89
N LEU A 106 -4.30 3.26 7.86
CA LEU A 106 -2.96 2.77 7.51
C LEU A 106 -2.48 1.69 8.47
N ASP A 107 -2.71 1.85 9.77
CA ASP A 107 -2.39 0.84 10.79
C ASP A 107 -3.12 -0.47 10.54
N ASN A 108 -4.43 -0.39 10.29
CA ASN A 108 -5.25 -1.56 10.01
C ASN A 108 -4.78 -2.27 8.73
N THR A 109 -4.57 -1.52 7.65
CA THR A 109 -4.08 -2.06 6.38
C THR A 109 -2.69 -2.66 6.53
N GLY A 110 -1.75 -1.95 7.14
CA GLY A 110 -0.37 -2.42 7.32
C GLY A 110 -0.30 -3.64 8.25
N SER A 111 -1.05 -3.66 9.35
CA SER A 111 -1.15 -4.80 10.26
C SER A 111 -1.72 -6.04 9.56
N GLU A 112 -2.76 -5.87 8.73
CA GLU A 112 -3.32 -6.95 7.93
C GLU A 112 -2.30 -7.51 6.93
N MET A 113 -1.55 -6.64 6.25
CA MET A 113 -0.50 -7.06 5.31
C MET A 113 0.61 -7.83 6.03
N ILE A 114 1.05 -7.35 7.20
CA ILE A 114 2.07 -8.03 8.03
C ILE A 114 1.56 -9.39 8.52
N ALA A 115 0.31 -9.47 8.99
CA ALA A 115 -0.31 -10.71 9.46
C ALA A 115 -0.39 -11.78 8.37
N ARG A 116 -0.56 -11.35 7.10
CA ARG A 116 -0.55 -12.23 5.92
C ARG A 116 0.86 -12.59 5.44
N GLN A 117 1.91 -12.23 6.18
CA GLN A 117 3.32 -12.42 5.80
C GLN A 117 3.65 -11.82 4.43
N HIS A 118 3.10 -10.63 4.15
CA HIS A 118 3.35 -9.93 2.91
C HIS A 118 4.86 -9.72 2.67
N PHE A 119 5.32 -9.83 1.43
CA PHE A 119 6.76 -9.80 1.09
C PHE A 119 7.49 -8.51 1.56
N ALA A 120 6.75 -7.42 1.76
CA ALA A 120 7.25 -6.12 2.21
C ALA A 120 6.98 -5.82 3.70
N SER A 121 6.67 -6.84 4.53
CA SER A 121 6.25 -6.66 5.92
C SER A 121 7.19 -5.77 6.76
N ASP A 122 8.51 -5.91 6.60
CA ASP A 122 9.47 -5.09 7.35
C ASP A 122 9.47 -3.63 6.92
N ILE A 123 9.30 -3.36 5.62
CA ILE A 123 9.20 -2.00 5.08
C ILE A 123 7.91 -1.34 5.57
N ILE A 124 6.79 -2.09 5.57
CA ILE A 124 5.49 -1.61 6.06
C ILE A 124 5.61 -1.24 7.54
N ARG A 125 6.22 -2.09 8.37
CA ARG A 125 6.43 -1.83 9.79
C ARG A 125 7.25 -0.56 10.02
N GLN A 126 8.40 -0.44 9.35
CA GLN A 126 9.25 0.75 9.45
C GLN A 126 8.52 2.04 9.05
N LYS A 127 7.68 1.97 8.00
CA LYS A 127 6.90 3.12 7.56
C LYS A 127 5.81 3.52 8.56
N LEU A 128 5.13 2.55 9.17
CA LEU A 128 4.15 2.82 10.23
C LEU A 128 4.81 3.44 11.46
N ASP A 129 5.93 2.87 11.92
CA ASP A 129 6.68 3.38 13.07
C ASP A 129 7.10 4.85 12.85
N GLU A 130 7.57 5.18 11.65
CA GLU A 130 7.94 6.56 11.29
C GLU A 130 6.73 7.49 11.23
N LEU A 131 5.60 7.05 10.65
CA LEU A 131 4.37 7.84 10.62
C LEU A 131 3.85 8.13 12.03
N HIS A 132 3.88 7.15 12.94
CA HIS A 132 3.51 7.37 14.34
C HIS A 132 4.42 8.38 15.02
N ARG A 133 5.73 8.27 14.81
CA ARG A 133 6.71 9.22 15.36
C ARG A 133 6.46 10.65 14.87
N LEU A 134 6.19 10.82 13.58
CA LEU A 134 5.87 12.13 12.99
C LEU A 134 4.52 12.67 13.49
N TRP A 135 3.52 11.81 13.63
CA TRP A 135 2.22 12.15 14.15
C TRP A 135 2.29 12.62 15.61
N GLU A 136 2.98 11.88 16.48
CA GLU A 136 3.22 12.28 17.88
C GLU A 136 3.96 13.62 17.96
N LEU A 137 4.97 13.82 17.10
CA LEU A 137 5.69 15.09 17.01
C LEU A 137 4.73 16.24 16.66
N LEU A 138 3.86 16.06 15.66
CA LEU A 138 2.86 17.05 15.28
C LEU A 138 1.93 17.38 16.46
N LEU A 139 1.35 16.37 17.11
CA LEU A 139 0.48 16.58 18.27
C LEU A 139 1.19 17.35 19.39
N SER A 140 2.46 17.03 19.66
CA SER A 140 3.25 17.74 20.67
C SER A 140 3.47 19.22 20.33
N ARG A 141 3.65 19.54 19.04
CA ARG A 141 3.82 20.92 18.56
C ARG A 141 2.53 21.70 18.64
N LEU A 142 1.40 21.09 18.28
CA LEU A 142 0.09 21.72 18.37
C LEU A 142 -0.26 22.04 19.82
N ALA A 143 -0.02 21.10 20.75
CA ALA A 143 -0.24 21.32 22.17
C ALA A 143 0.59 22.49 22.75
N GLN A 144 1.80 22.73 22.22
CA GLN A 144 2.64 23.88 22.63
C GLN A 144 2.09 25.23 22.13
N LEU A 145 1.34 25.25 21.02
CA LEU A 145 0.78 26.46 20.43
C LEU A 145 -0.58 26.85 21.03
N ASP A 146 -1.31 25.88 21.58
CA ASP A 146 -2.60 26.11 22.24
C ASP A 146 -2.46 26.52 23.74
N CYS A 147 -1.24 26.50 24.29
CA CYS A 147 -0.90 27.00 25.64
C CYS A 147 -0.50 28.49 25.61
#